data_AF-A0A9P0LDK8-F1
#
_entry.id   AF-A0A9P0LDK8-F1
#
_cell.length_a   1.000
_cell.length_b   1.000
_cell.length_c   1.000
_cell.angle_alpha   90.00
_cell.angle_beta   90.00
_cell.angle_gamma   90.00
#
_symmetry.space_group_name_H-M   'P 1'
#
loop_
_entity.id
_entity.type
_entity.pdbx_description
1 polymer ?
#
loop_
_entity_poly.entity_id
_entity_poly.type
_entity_poly.pdbx_seq_one_letter_code
_entity_poly.pdbx_strand_id
1 'polypeptide(L)' 'MRLAISVEERLAITLRFLASGDSYRSLSYLFRVPQQTISKIIPECWDAIYRCLKPDYMEVPSSEDC' A
#
# COMPACT_ATOMS: atom_id res chain seq x y z
N MET A 1 4.70 24.61 9.03
CA MET A 1 4.95 23.15 9.08
C MET A 1 3.85 22.47 8.27
N ARG A 2 4.17 21.51 7.39
CA ARG A 2 3.12 20.68 6.75
C ARG A 2 2.58 19.71 7.79
N LEU A 3 1.27 19.48 7.78
CA LEU A 3 0.66 18.43 8.59
C LEU A 3 1.16 17.07 8.09
N ALA A 4 1.40 16.15 9.03
CA ALA A 4 1.69 14.78 8.70
C ALA A 4 0.48 14.15 7.99
N ILE A 5 0.74 13.29 7.01
CA ILE A 5 -0.28 12.49 6.35
C ILE A 5 -0.78 11.46 7.36
N SER A 6 -2.09 11.38 7.57
CA SER A 6 -2.67 10.48 8.58
C SER A 6 -2.50 9.02 8.19
N VAL A 7 -2.58 8.11 9.16
CA VAL A 7 -2.43 6.66 8.90
C VAL A 7 -3.55 6.17 7.96
N GLU A 8 -4.76 6.70 8.12
CA GLU A 8 -5.92 6.39 7.28
C GLU A 8 -5.69 6.81 5.83
N GLU A 9 -5.11 8.00 5.60
CA GLU A 9 -4.82 8.49 4.26
C GLU A 9 -3.69 7.69 3.59
N ARG A 10 -2.65 7.32 4.35
CA ARG A 10 -1.58 6.43 3.87
C ARG A 10 -2.12 5.07 3.44
N LEU A 11 -3.03 4.51 4.24
CA LEU A 11 -3.71 3.24 3.94
C LEU A 11 -4.58 3.38 2.68
N ALA A 12 -5.38 4.44 2.57
CA ALA A 12 -6.25 4.68 1.41
C ALA A 12 -5.46 4.83 0.10
N ILE A 13 -4.32 5.54 0.12
CA ILE A 13 -3.42 5.65 -1.04
C ILE A 13 -2.94 4.27 -1.47
N THR A 14 -2.50 3.46 -0.51
CA THR A 14 -1.93 2.13 -0.77
C THR A 14 -2.99 1.18 -1.32
N LEU A 15 -4.19 1.13 -0.72
CA LEU A 15 -5.28 0.30 -1.21
C LEU A 15 -5.73 0.74 -2.60
N ARG A 16 -5.78 2.05 -2.89
CA ARG A 16 -6.08 2.54 -4.23
C ARG A 16 -5.05 2.04 -5.24
N PHE A 17 -3.76 2.15 -4.93
CA PHE A 17 -2.68 1.66 -5.79
C PHE A 17 -2.81 0.16 -6.06
N LEU A 18 -3.04 -0.65 -5.03
CA LEU A 18 -3.16 -2.12 -5.15
C LEU A 18 -4.39 -2.53 -5.96
N ALA A 19 -5.52 -1.81 -5.80
CA ALA A 19 -6.76 -2.15 -6.48
C ALA A 19 -6.76 -1.76 -7.96
N SER A 20 -6.10 -0.65 -8.34
CA SER A 20 -6.16 -0.12 -9.72
C SER A 20 -4.86 -0.23 -10.52
N GLY A 21 -3.72 -0.48 -9.87
CA GLY A 21 -2.40 -0.47 -10.53
C GLY A 21 -2.00 0.91 -11.09
N ASP A 22 -2.58 1.99 -10.57
CA ASP A 22 -2.38 3.34 -11.09
C ASP A 22 -0.94 3.85 -10.85
N SER A 23 -0.49 4.78 -11.68
CA SER A 23 0.81 5.41 -11.54
C SER A 23 0.87 6.33 -10.31
N TYR A 24 2.06 6.44 -9.70
CA TYR A 24 2.26 7.38 -8.59
C TYR A 24 1.99 8.84 -8.98
N ARG A 25 2.13 9.18 -10.27
CA ARG A 25 1.78 10.52 -10.79
C ARG A 25 0.29 10.78 -10.65
N SER A 26 -0.55 9.85 -11.12
CA SER A 26 -2.00 9.98 -11.00
C SER A 26 -2.45 10.07 -9.54
N LEU A 27 -1.92 9.19 -8.68
CA LEU A 27 -2.19 9.20 -7.25
C LEU A 27 -1.78 10.52 -6.59
N SER A 28 -0.70 11.16 -7.06
CA SER A 28 -0.26 12.45 -6.53
C SER A 28 -1.26 13.57 -6.78
N TYR A 29 -1.96 13.54 -7.92
CA TYR A 29 -3.05 14.48 -8.20
C TYR A 29 -4.30 14.15 -7.37
N LEU A 30 -4.65 12.87 -7.25
CA LEU A 30 -5.85 12.42 -6.55
C LEU A 30 -5.81 12.74 -5.05
N PHE A 31 -4.72 12.38 -4.37
CA PHE A 31 -4.56 12.56 -2.93
C PHE A 31 -3.86 13.87 -2.55
N ARG A 32 -3.41 14.66 -3.55
CA ARG A 32 -2.64 15.90 -3.33
C ARG A 32 -1.36 15.69 -2.51
N VAL A 33 -0.78 14.49 -2.61
CA VAL A 33 0.47 14.10 -1.95
C VAL A 33 1.58 14.02 -3.00
N PRO A 34 2.78 14.59 -2.78
CA PRO A 34 3.88 14.48 -3.74
C PRO A 34 4.23 13.03 -4.08
N GLN A 35 4.53 12.77 -5.35
CA GLN A 35 4.92 11.44 -5.84
C GLN A 35 6.07 10.81 -5.03
N GLN A 36 7.04 11.63 -4.61
CA GLN A 36 8.20 11.22 -3.81
C GLN A 36 7.82 10.75 -2.40
N THR A 37 6.69 11.26 -1.88
CA THR A 37 6.15 10.83 -0.60
C THR A 37 5.33 9.55 -0.79
N ILE A 38 4.51 9.48 -1.84
CA ILE A 38 3.75 8.27 -2.20
C ILE A 38 4.68 7.06 -2.41
N SER A 39 5.82 7.26 -3.08
CA SER A 39 6.79 6.19 -3.32
C SER A 39 7.41 5.62 -2.04
N LYS A 40 7.31 6.32 -0.91
CA LYS A 40 7.72 5.84 0.42
C LYS A 40 6.54 5.24 1.19
N ILE A 41 5.36 5.87 1.09
CA ILE A 41 4.15 5.41 1.76
C ILE A 41 3.74 4.01 1.32
N ILE A 42 3.70 3.77 0.00
CA ILE A 42 3.15 2.52 -0.55
C ILE A 42 3.93 1.29 -0.08
N PRO A 43 5.28 1.23 -0.21
CA PRO A 43 6.03 0.07 0.28
C PRO A 43 5.88 -0.15 1.80
N GLU A 44 5.90 0.92 2.59
CA GLU A 44 5.76 0.83 4.05
C GLU A 44 4.39 0.29 4.46
N CYS A 45 3.32 0.79 3.85
CA CYS A 45 1.96 0.32 4.15
C CYS A 45 1.72 -1.08 3.58
N TRP A 46 2.27 -1.39 2.40
CA TRP A 46 2.16 -2.71 1.81
C TRP A 46 2.81 -3.80 2.67
N ASP A 47 4.01 -3.55 3.20
CA ASP A 47 4.68 -4.50 4.11
C ASP A 47 3.85 -4.74 5.38
N ALA A 48 3.25 -3.70 5.95
CA ALA A 48 2.34 -3.85 7.09
C ALA A 48 1.09 -4.67 6.74
N ILE A 49 0.43 -4.38 5.62
CA ILE A 49 -0.73 -5.12 5.13
C ILE A 49 -0.37 -6.59 4.90
N TYR A 50 0.74 -6.84 4.21
CA TYR A 50 1.21 -8.18 3.90
C TYR A 50 1.48 -8.99 5.17
N ARG A 51 2.16 -8.41 6.16
CA ARG A 51 2.42 -9.10 7.44
C ARG A 51 1.15 -9.45 8.19
N CYS A 52 0.14 -8.58 8.15
CA CYS A 52 -1.14 -8.82 8.84
C CYS A 52 -2.04 -9.82 8.11
N LEU A 53 -2.06 -9.81 6.78
CA LEU A 53 -2.99 -10.63 5.99
C LEU A 53 -2.39 -11.96 5.52
N LYS A 54 -1.07 -12.06 5.43
CA LYS A 54 -0.39 -13.29 4.97
C LYS A 54 -0.83 -14.54 5.74
N PRO A 55 -0.89 -14.54 7.09
CA PRO A 55 -1.20 -15.75 7.85
C PRO A 55 -2.61 -16.29 7.57
N ASP A 56 -3.58 -15.41 7.34
CA ASP A 56 -4.99 -15.79 7.26
C ASP A 56 -5.49 -15.99 5.82
N TYR A 57 -4.88 -15.30 4.84
CA TYR A 57 -5.42 -15.20 3.47
C TYR A 57 -4.43 -15.53 2.36
N MET A 58 -3.15 -15.69 2.69
CA MET A 58 -2.06 -15.78 1.71
C MET A 58 -1.13 -16.96 2.01
N GLU A 59 -1.71 -18.05 2.53
CA GLU A 59 -1.05 -19.35 2.57
C GLU A 59 -0.73 -19.77 1.14
N VAL A 60 0.56 -19.79 0.83
CA VAL A 60 1.05 -20.43 -0.39
C VAL A 60 0.87 -21.92 -0.13
N PRO A 61 0.19 -22.68 -1.01
CA PRO A 61 0.13 -24.12 -0.83
C PRO A 61 1.57 -24.63 -0.81
N SER A 62 2.01 -25.10 0.35
CA SER A 62 3.24 -25.87 0.46
C SER A 62 3.02 -27.11 -0.36
N SER A 63 3.62 -27.19 -1.55
CA SER A 63 3.72 -28.41 -2.31
C SER A 63 4.60 -29.40 -1.53
N GLU A 64 3.98 -30.05 -0.55
CA GLU A 64 4.41 -31.27 0.11
C GLU A 64 3.22 -32.24 0.14
N ASP A 65 2.51 -32.35 -0.98
CA ASP A 65 1.60 -33.45 -1.25
C ASP A 65 2.36 -34.52 -2.05
N CYS A 66 2.91 -35.48 -1.28
CA CYS A 66 3.30 -36.86 -1.59
C CYS A 66 4.29 -37.20 -2.72
#